data_AF-A0A534ZZH9-F1
#
_entry.id   AF-A0A534ZZH9-F1
#
_cell.length_a   1.000
_cell.length_b   1.000
_cell.length_c   1.000
_cell.angle_alpha   90.00
_cell.angle_beta   90.00
_cell.angle_gamma   90.00
#
_symmetry.space_group_name_H-M   'P 1'
#
loop_
_entity.id
_entity.type
_entity.pdbx_description
1 polymer ?
#
loop_
_entity_poly.entity_id
_entity_poly.type
_entity_poly.pdbx_seq_one_letter_code
_entity_poly.pdbx_strand_id
1 'polypeptide(L)'
;MTATRSQVPPLTVLRRKADFDAVGRRGTVRTTRLLVLRSLRTNRSETRVGLSTPRTLGGAVQRNRVRRRLRELVRERLEAIGFRSGSGKPRGAPRRSSIAPGALGDR
;
A
#
# COMPACT_ATOMS: atom_id res chain seq x y z
N MET A 1 -1.83 14.73 33.38
CA MET A 1 -2.37 14.88 32.01
C MET A 1 -1.99 13.63 31.24
N THR A 2 -2.98 12.79 30.97
CA THR A 2 -2.86 11.38 30.56
C THR A 2 -2.37 11.24 29.13
N ALA A 3 -1.33 10.41 28.92
CA ALA A 3 -0.71 10.17 27.62
C ALA A 3 -1.75 9.76 26.57
N THR A 4 -1.84 10.50 25.47
CA THR A 4 -2.60 10.13 24.27
C THR A 4 -1.99 8.84 23.72
N ARG A 5 -2.56 7.70 24.09
CA ARG A 5 -2.24 6.41 23.50
C ARG A 5 -2.50 6.53 22.01
N SER A 6 -1.45 6.60 21.18
CA SER A 6 -1.54 6.56 19.72
C SER A 6 -2.38 5.35 19.33
N GLN A 7 -3.65 5.61 19.00
CA GLN A 7 -4.55 4.58 18.50
C GLN A 7 -4.16 4.33 17.05
N VAL A 8 -3.14 3.49 16.84
CA VAL A 8 -2.86 2.98 15.50
C VAL A 8 -4.03 2.08 15.13
N PRO A 9 -4.83 2.44 14.12
CA PRO A 9 -6.03 1.70 13.79
C PRO A 9 -5.66 0.28 13.38
N PRO A 10 -6.57 -0.68 13.57
CA PRO A 10 -6.38 -2.02 13.03
C PRO A 10 -6.12 -1.92 11.52
N LEU A 11 -5.09 -2.62 11.06
CA LEU A 11 -4.80 -2.76 9.62
C LEU A 11 -6.03 -3.35 8.93
N THR A 12 -6.77 -2.54 8.16
CA THR A 12 -7.86 -3.07 7.33
C THR A 12 -7.25 -3.97 6.26
N VAL A 13 -7.47 -5.28 6.38
CA VAL A 13 -6.80 -6.27 5.54
C VAL A 13 -7.53 -6.43 4.20
N LEU A 14 -6.79 -6.37 3.09
CA LEU A 14 -7.27 -6.77 1.78
C LEU A 14 -7.31 -8.30 1.72
N ARG A 15 -8.50 -8.90 1.63
CA ARG A 15 -8.69 -10.36 1.68
C ARG A 15 -9.22 -10.97 0.38
N ARG A 16 -10.05 -10.23 -0.36
CA ARG A 16 -10.78 -10.79 -1.52
C ARG A 16 -9.86 -10.87 -2.74
N LYS A 17 -9.86 -12.01 -3.44
CA LYS A 17 -9.10 -12.18 -4.69
C LYS A 17 -9.43 -11.09 -5.72
N ALA A 18 -10.71 -10.73 -5.87
CA ALA A 18 -11.13 -9.66 -6.78
C ALA A 18 -10.49 -8.29 -6.46
N ASP A 19 -10.24 -7.99 -5.19
CA ASP A 19 -9.54 -6.76 -4.80
C ASP A 19 -8.05 -6.82 -5.20
N PHE A 20 -7.38 -7.96 -5.01
CA PHE A 20 -6.01 -8.15 -5.48
C PHE A 20 -5.91 -8.07 -7.01
N ASP A 21 -6.86 -8.66 -7.73
CA ASP A 21 -6.92 -8.61 -9.19
C ASP A 21 -7.16 -7.18 -9.68
N ALA A 22 -8.03 -6.42 -9.01
CA ALA A 22 -8.27 -5.00 -9.31
C ALA A 22 -7.01 -4.15 -9.14
N VAL A 23 -6.28 -4.33 -8.04
CA VAL A 23 -5.00 -3.64 -7.79
C VAL A 23 -3.93 -4.11 -8.79
N GLY A 24 -3.95 -5.38 -9.18
CA GLY A 24 -3.06 -5.94 -10.19
C GLY A 24 -3.26 -5.33 -11.57
N ARG A 25 -4.51 -5.15 -12.00
CA ARG A 25 -4.86 -4.66 -13.35
C ARG A 25 -4.81 -3.13 -13.48
N ARG A 26 -5.23 -2.40 -12.45
CA ARG A 26 -5.46 -0.94 -12.51
C ARG A 26 -4.55 -0.13 -11.60
N GLY A 27 -3.80 -0.78 -10.73
CA GLY A 27 -2.94 -0.11 -9.76
C GLY A 27 -1.62 0.35 -10.36
N THR A 28 -1.02 1.35 -9.72
CA THR A 28 0.37 1.74 -9.96
C THR A 28 1.32 0.77 -9.27
N VAL A 29 2.45 0.48 -9.93
CA VAL A 29 3.46 -0.46 -9.43
C VAL A 29 4.75 0.29 -9.08
N ARG A 30 5.34 -0.05 -7.93
CA ARG A 30 6.68 0.36 -7.51
C ARG A 30 7.45 -0.88 -7.10
N THR A 31 8.62 -1.08 -7.69
CA THR A 31 9.41 -2.29 -7.49
C THR A 31 10.77 -1.93 -6.89
N THR A 32 11.21 -2.73 -5.93
CA THR A 32 12.57 -2.76 -5.39
C THR A 32 13.12 -4.17 -5.48
N ARG A 33 14.40 -4.37 -5.13
CA ARG A 33 15.02 -5.71 -5.09
C ARG A 33 14.29 -6.69 -4.16
N LEU A 34 13.61 -6.21 -3.14
CA LEU A 34 13.00 -7.04 -2.08
C LEU A 34 11.47 -7.01 -2.07
N LEU A 35 10.85 -6.04 -2.73
CA LEU A 35 9.41 -5.81 -2.62
C LEU A 35 8.82 -5.26 -3.92
N VAL A 36 7.65 -5.79 -4.29
CA VAL A 36 6.76 -5.18 -5.27
C VAL A 36 5.58 -4.58 -4.53
N LEU A 37 5.43 -3.26 -4.59
CA LEU A 37 4.30 -2.53 -4.05
C LEU A 37 3.33 -2.22 -5.19
N ARG A 38 2.07 -2.63 -5.04
CA ARG A 38 0.97 -2.24 -5.91
C ARG A 38 -0.04 -1.42 -5.13
N SER A 39 -0.45 -0.28 -5.67
CA SER A 39 -1.42 0.60 -5.03
C SER A 39 -2.47 1.05 -6.03
N LEU A 40 -3.72 1.10 -5.57
CA LEU A 40 -4.84 1.60 -6.35
C LEU A 40 -5.55 2.66 -5.50
N ARG A 41 -5.61 3.88 -6.00
CA ARG A 41 -6.37 4.94 -5.34
C ARG A 41 -7.86 4.64 -5.48
N THR A 42 -8.58 4.70 -4.37
CA THR A 42 -10.04 4.50 -4.32
C THR A 42 -10.66 5.64 -3.53
N ASN A 43 -11.95 5.88 -3.73
CA ASN A 43 -12.71 6.91 -2.99
C ASN A 43 -13.17 6.42 -1.60
N ARG A 44 -12.48 5.45 -1.01
CA ARG A 44 -12.83 4.91 0.31
C ARG A 44 -12.22 5.76 1.42
N SER A 45 -12.87 5.77 2.57
CA SER A 45 -12.40 6.40 3.81
C SER A 45 -11.21 5.67 4.43
N GLU A 46 -10.94 4.43 4.02
CA GLU A 46 -9.91 3.57 4.60
C GLU A 46 -8.92 3.04 3.57
N THR A 47 -7.65 2.95 3.99
CA THR A 47 -6.61 2.25 3.24
C THR A 47 -6.61 0.78 3.59
N ARG A 48 -6.74 -0.09 2.58
CA ARG A 48 -6.72 -1.54 2.74
C ARG A 48 -5.39 -2.11 2.27
N VAL A 49 -4.76 -2.98 3.07
CA VAL A 49 -3.46 -3.56 2.74
C VAL A 49 -3.52 -5.07 2.66
N GLY A 50 -3.01 -5.63 1.56
CA GLY A 50 -2.85 -7.06 1.36
C GLY A 50 -1.37 -7.42 1.21
N LEU A 51 -0.97 -8.57 1.75
CA LEU A 51 0.39 -9.10 1.60
C LEU A 51 0.33 -10.42 0.84
N SER A 52 1.08 -10.49 -0.26
CA SER A 52 1.34 -11.74 -0.99
C SER A 52 2.79 -12.14 -0.77
N THR A 53 3.01 -13.42 -0.48
CA THR A 53 4.36 -14.00 -0.34
C THR A 53 4.46 -15.22 -1.25
N PRO A 54 5.40 -15.25 -2.21
CA PRO A 54 5.53 -16.37 -3.13
C PRO A 54 5.99 -17.64 -2.41
N ARG A 55 5.72 -18.82 -3.01
CA ARG A 55 6.17 -20.11 -2.48
C ARG A 55 7.70 -20.22 -2.50
N THR A 56 8.37 -19.53 -3.42
CA THR A 56 9.84 -19.47 -3.55
C THR A 56 10.54 -18.80 -2.37
N LEU A 57 9.82 -18.06 -1.52
CA LEU A 57 10.37 -17.46 -0.30
C LEU A 57 10.74 -18.52 0.76
N GLY A 58 10.23 -19.74 0.63
CA GLY A 58 10.51 -20.86 1.53
C GLY A 58 9.26 -21.41 2.22
N GLY A 59 9.49 -22.16 3.30
CA GLY A 59 8.46 -22.85 4.08
C GLY A 59 7.47 -21.91 4.77
N ALA A 60 6.46 -22.52 5.41
CA ALA A 60 5.39 -21.77 6.07
C ALA A 60 5.92 -20.81 7.15
N VAL A 61 6.92 -21.23 7.93
CA VAL A 61 7.51 -20.44 9.02
C VAL A 61 8.26 -19.21 8.47
N GLN A 62 9.08 -19.37 7.42
CA GLN A 62 9.80 -18.24 6.81
C GLN A 62 8.80 -17.21 6.23
N ARG A 63 7.78 -17.69 5.51
CA ARG A 63 6.71 -16.83 4.97
C ARG A 63 5.92 -16.12 6.07
N ASN A 64 5.61 -16.81 7.18
CA ASN A 64 4.92 -16.23 8.33
C ASN A 64 5.76 -15.12 8.98
N ARG A 65 7.06 -15.34 9.17
CA ARG A 65 7.98 -14.35 9.74
C ARG A 65 8.03 -13.09 8.88
N VAL A 66 8.13 -13.25 7.55
CA VAL A 66 8.12 -12.12 6.61
C VAL A 66 6.80 -11.36 6.67
N ARG A 67 5.64 -12.04 6.61
CA ARG A 67 4.33 -11.37 6.71
C ARG A 67 4.17 -10.62 8.04
N ARG A 68 4.64 -11.18 9.16
CA ARG A 68 4.57 -10.51 10.47
C ARG A 68 5.40 -9.23 10.47
N ARG A 69 6.65 -9.28 10.00
CA ARG A 69 7.52 -8.09 9.89
C ARG A 69 6.93 -7.02 8.98
N LEU A 70 6.44 -7.42 7.81
CA LEU A 70 5.81 -6.48 6.87
C LEU A 70 4.55 -5.84 7.45
N ARG A 71 3.74 -6.56 8.23
CA ARG A 71 2.57 -5.97 8.90
C ARG A 71 2.96 -4.89 9.90
N GLU A 72 3.98 -5.12 10.73
CA GLU A 72 4.43 -4.10 11.68
C GLU A 72 4.99 -2.87 10.96
N LEU A 73 5.83 -3.05 9.93
CA LEU A 73 6.34 -1.94 9.13
C LEU A 73 5.22 -1.12 8.45
N VAL A 74 4.20 -1.80 7.92
CA VAL A 74 3.05 -1.11 7.33
C VAL A 74 2.25 -0.38 8.42
N ARG A 75 2.05 -1.00 9.58
CA ARG A 75 1.33 -0.40 10.71
C ARG A 75 1.98 0.92 11.14
N GLU A 76 3.29 0.96 11.27
CA GLU A 76 4.05 2.19 11.59
C GLU A 76 3.94 3.28 10.52
N ARG A 77 3.66 2.91 9.27
CA ARG A 77 3.62 3.83 8.12
C ARG A 77 2.21 4.18 7.65
N LEU A 78 1.17 3.56 8.21
CA LEU A 78 -0.22 3.76 7.79
C LEU A 78 -0.64 5.24 7.84
N GLU A 79 -0.26 5.95 8.91
CA GLU A 79 -0.56 7.37 9.08
C GLU A 79 0.07 8.21 7.95
N ALA A 80 1.30 7.88 7.55
CA ALA A 80 2.00 8.55 6.45
C ALA A 80 1.43 8.20 5.05
N ILE A 81 0.86 7.01 4.88
CA ILE A 81 0.28 6.53 3.60
C ILE A 81 -1.09 7.19 3.30
N GLY A 82 -1.57 8.04 4.20
CA GLY A 82 -2.82 8.80 4.02
C GLY A 82 -4.00 8.23 4.80
N PHE A 83 -3.74 7.39 5.81
CA PHE A 83 -4.74 7.13 6.83
C PHE A 83 -4.85 8.34 7.75
N ARG A 84 -5.99 9.05 7.73
CA ARG A 84 -6.40 9.92 8.85
C ARG A 84 -7.57 9.26 9.57
N SER A 85 -7.35 8.90 10.83
CA SER A 85 -8.45 8.72 11.78
C SER A 85 -9.20 10.05 11.86
N GLY A 86 -10.49 10.07 11.57
CA GLY A 86 -11.35 11.26 11.70
C GLY A 86 -11.59 12.04 10.40
N SER A 87 -12.86 12.07 10.00
CA SER A 87 -13.62 13.18 9.37
C SER A 87 -12.88 14.37 8.71
N GLY A 88 -11.82 14.15 7.94
CA GLY A 88 -11.06 15.22 7.28
C GLY A 88 -10.90 14.98 5.78
N LYS A 89 -11.66 15.71 4.97
CA LYS A 89 -11.66 15.83 3.50
C LYS A 89 -10.31 15.47 2.83
N PRO A 90 -10.28 14.72 1.71
CA PRO A 90 -9.03 14.33 1.07
C PRO A 90 -8.20 15.58 0.73
N ARG A 91 -6.93 15.61 1.19
CA ARG A 91 -5.98 16.61 0.67
C ARG A 91 -5.78 16.28 -0.81
N GLY A 92 -6.32 17.14 -1.67
CA GLY A 92 -5.82 17.27 -3.03
C GLY A 92 -4.35 17.65 -2.95
N ALA A 93 -3.49 16.88 -3.60
CA ALA A 93 -2.11 17.23 -3.90
C ALA A 93 -1.92 17.00 -5.41
N PRO A 94 -0.99 17.74 -6.04
CA PRO A 94 -1.26 18.52 -7.24
C PRO A 94 -1.55 17.66 -8.47
N ARG A 95 -2.37 18.22 -9.37
CA ARG A 95 -2.46 17.77 -10.77
C ARG A 95 -1.03 17.61 -11.27
N ARG A 96 -0.67 16.39 -11.66
CA ARG A 96 0.59 16.13 -12.37
C ARG A 96 0.59 17.05 -13.58
N SER A 97 1.52 18.00 -13.61
CA SER A 97 1.87 18.73 -14.82
C SER A 97 2.19 17.72 -15.91
N SER A 98 1.62 17.96 -17.07
CA SER A 98 1.96 17.34 -18.34
C SER A 98 3.47 17.27 -18.51
N ILE A 99 4.03 16.07 -18.51
CA ILE A 99 5.26 15.80 -19.24
C ILE A 99 4.79 14.98 -20.44
N ALA A 100 4.74 15.65 -21.60
CA ALA A 100 4.55 15.03 -22.89
C ALA A 100 5.74 14.07 -23.15
N PRO A 101 5.51 12.84 -23.64
CA PRO A 101 6.59 12.04 -24.19
C PRO A 101 6.91 12.59 -25.59
N GLY A 102 7.87 13.50 -25.65
CA GLY A 102 8.57 13.82 -26.89
C GLY A 102 9.70 12.82 -27.11
N ALA A 103 9.67 12.18 -28.28
CA ALA A 103 10.80 11.68 -29.05
C ALA A 103 11.91 10.89 -28.32
N LEU A 104 11.74 9.57 -28.32
CA LEU A 104 12.84 8.60 -28.39
C LEU A 104 12.37 7.64 -29.51
N GLY A 105 12.82 7.73 -30.75
CA GLY A 105 14.20 7.81 -31.21
C GLY A 105 14.61 6.43 -31.67
N ASP A 106 13.89 5.88 -32.66
CA ASP A 106 14.22 4.60 -33.28
C ASP A 106 15.47 4.77 -34.15
N ARG A 107 16.47 3.93 -33.89
CA ARG A 107 17.57 3.62 -34.80
C ARG A 107 17.31 2.24 -35.39
#